data_AF-A0A8B2NX11-F1
#
_entry.id   AF-A0A8B2NX11-F1
#
_cell.length_a   1.000
_cell.length_b   1.000
_cell.length_c   1.000
_cell.angle_alpha   90.00
_cell.angle_beta   90.00
_cell.angle_gamma   90.00
#
_symmetry.space_group_name_H-M   'P 1'
#
loop_
_entity.id
_entity.type
_entity.pdbx_description
1 polymer ?
#
loop_
_entity_poly.entity_id
_entity_poly.type
_entity_poly.pdbx_seq_one_letter_code
_entity_poly.pdbx_strand_id
1 'polypeptide(L)'
;MEETVANFSGSNGPDNISGTPGADFIIGLDGNDTLFGLGGHDRIVGSGGLDFLVGGDGLDTIFGEDGDDTIQGSAGADRLSGGTGADRIFGGDDGDLVFGDEGNDTIGGDDGNDTLNAGDGDDRVLGGDGDDEMFGGGNADLLRGGLGNDLAFGETGNDTVFGDAGNDRLKGNEGDDSVNGGTGNDSIFGDEGHDTLRGDDGNDKIWGGDNNDVLYGEGGQDILWGNDGTDSLSGGDGNDQAYGGGGSDSLYGDAGDDSLYGDAGNDQLFAGDGNDLAFGGAGDDFFQGHDGNDTLKGQDGNDTMFGGTGLDLLLGGAGNDTLAGNEDADLLRGEAGDDDLNGGSGDDYLNGGTGEDQVTGGAGNDSIYGEEDADRLVGGDGDDFVRGGAGDDVVLGNEGNDTLRGDDGNDALIGGADDDMLSGGNGNDELQGGDGDDTLLGGDGNDTLSGGEGNNELTGGEGADQFNFDGGITTIVDLDLDLDVLDTSSVLGLDTALSILGSTTVVGADLDILGGDGSLLTLKDVTILDFADFLGIDIDLLNSDLGIISG
;
A
#
# COMPACT_ATOMS: atom_id res chain seq x y z
N MET A 1 47.44 9.11 -52.01
CA MET A 1 48.57 8.32 -52.56
C MET A 1 48.34 6.92 -52.01
N GLU A 2 48.42 5.87 -52.83
CA GLU A 2 48.35 4.50 -52.30
C GLU A 2 49.45 4.36 -51.24
N GLU A 3 49.08 4.11 -49.99
CA GLU A 3 50.06 3.70 -48.99
C GLU A 3 50.66 2.36 -49.43
N THR A 4 51.98 2.29 -49.41
CA THR A 4 52.69 1.06 -49.70
C THR A 4 52.70 0.21 -48.44
N VAL A 5 51.91 -0.87 -48.43
CA VAL A 5 51.85 -1.80 -47.29
C VAL A 5 53.14 -2.64 -47.20
N ALA A 6 53.87 -2.57 -46.09
CA ALA A 6 55.00 -3.48 -45.85
C ALA A 6 54.49 -4.83 -45.32
N ASN A 7 55.22 -5.93 -45.58
CA ASN A 7 54.78 -7.26 -45.18
C ASN A 7 55.86 -7.94 -44.33
N PHE A 8 55.47 -8.43 -43.16
CA PHE A 8 56.31 -9.14 -42.20
C PHE A 8 55.66 -10.48 -41.84
N SER A 9 56.48 -11.52 -41.67
CA SER A 9 56.01 -12.86 -41.32
C SER A 9 57.03 -13.56 -40.43
N GLY A 10 56.53 -14.14 -39.34
CA GLY A 10 57.29 -14.92 -38.38
C GLY A 10 57.54 -16.36 -38.82
N SER A 11 57.76 -17.21 -37.84
CA SER A 11 58.10 -18.62 -37.87
C SER A 11 57.17 -19.37 -36.91
N ASN A 12 57.21 -20.71 -36.90
CA ASN A 12 56.40 -21.50 -35.96
C ASN A 12 57.01 -21.57 -34.54
N GLY A 13 57.67 -20.52 -34.10
CA GLY A 13 58.20 -20.39 -32.74
C GLY A 13 58.29 -18.92 -32.35
N PRO A 14 58.65 -18.60 -31.09
CA PRO A 14 58.54 -17.24 -30.58
C PRO A 14 59.28 -16.20 -31.42
N ASP A 15 58.53 -15.23 -31.93
CA ASP A 15 59.01 -14.15 -32.77
C ASP A 15 58.85 -12.77 -32.10
N ASN A 16 59.72 -11.83 -32.51
CA ASN A 16 59.63 -10.43 -32.10
C ASN A 16 59.75 -9.57 -33.36
N ILE A 17 58.61 -9.04 -33.81
CA ILE A 17 58.47 -8.34 -35.08
C ILE A 17 57.98 -6.92 -34.80
N SER A 18 58.62 -5.95 -35.42
CA SER A 18 58.21 -4.55 -35.36
C SER A 18 58.12 -4.02 -36.78
N GLY A 19 56.99 -3.37 -37.06
CA GLY A 19 56.67 -2.73 -38.32
C GLY A 19 57.46 -1.44 -38.56
N THR A 20 56.84 -0.55 -39.29
CA THR A 20 57.32 0.73 -39.74
C THR A 20 56.32 1.81 -39.36
N PRO A 21 56.66 3.11 -39.44
CA PRO A 21 55.70 4.18 -39.18
C PRO A 21 54.61 4.39 -40.26
N GLY A 22 54.32 3.39 -41.09
CA GLY A 22 53.21 3.44 -42.05
C GLY A 22 52.64 2.03 -42.26
N ALA A 23 51.50 1.94 -42.95
CA ALA A 23 50.72 0.70 -43.05
C ALA A 23 51.53 -0.58 -43.28
N ASP A 24 51.29 -1.57 -42.42
CA ASP A 24 51.97 -2.85 -42.39
C ASP A 24 50.99 -4.03 -42.34
N PHE A 25 51.45 -5.18 -42.81
CA PHE A 25 50.81 -6.47 -42.60
C PHE A 25 51.79 -7.41 -41.90
N ILE A 26 51.47 -7.81 -40.67
CA ILE A 26 52.32 -8.60 -39.79
C ILE A 26 51.59 -9.91 -39.42
N ILE A 27 52.27 -11.05 -39.56
CA ILE A 27 51.75 -12.37 -39.14
C ILE A 27 52.79 -13.09 -38.26
N GLY A 28 52.40 -13.56 -37.08
CA GLY A 28 53.19 -14.36 -36.14
C GLY A 28 53.39 -15.82 -36.60
N LEU A 29 52.28 -16.54 -36.82
CA LEU A 29 52.16 -18.00 -37.02
C LEU A 29 51.99 -18.74 -35.67
N ASP A 30 52.57 -19.93 -35.51
CA ASP A 30 52.54 -20.60 -34.21
C ASP A 30 53.67 -20.03 -33.34
N GLY A 31 53.48 -19.81 -32.05
CA GLY A 31 54.54 -19.27 -31.20
C GLY A 31 53.98 -18.44 -30.06
N ASN A 32 54.86 -17.91 -29.23
CA ASN A 32 54.46 -16.83 -28.32
C ASN A 32 55.13 -15.59 -28.88
N ASP A 33 54.38 -14.83 -29.65
CA ASP A 33 54.90 -13.79 -30.50
C ASP A 33 54.71 -12.40 -29.87
N THR A 34 55.57 -11.47 -30.27
CA THR A 34 55.47 -10.07 -29.87
C THR A 34 55.51 -9.21 -31.12
N LEU A 35 54.37 -8.59 -31.47
CA LEU A 35 54.14 -7.92 -32.74
C LEU A 35 53.77 -6.45 -32.51
N PHE A 36 54.46 -5.52 -33.17
CA PHE A 36 54.19 -4.08 -33.07
C PHE A 36 53.97 -3.45 -34.45
N GLY A 37 52.84 -2.78 -34.67
CA GLY A 37 52.55 -1.97 -35.88
C GLY A 37 53.33 -0.65 -35.89
N LEU A 38 53.32 0.06 -34.76
CA LEU A 38 53.88 1.39 -34.50
C LEU A 38 52.97 2.53 -34.95
N GLY A 39 52.76 2.69 -36.25
CA GLY A 39 51.81 3.68 -36.71
C GLY A 39 51.57 3.54 -38.20
N GLY A 40 50.41 3.98 -38.68
CA GLY A 40 49.93 3.61 -40.00
C GLY A 40 48.51 3.09 -39.91
N HIS A 41 48.15 2.19 -40.82
CA HIS A 41 46.91 1.44 -40.76
C HIS A 41 47.31 -0.01 -40.93
N ASP A 42 47.53 -0.67 -39.81
CA ASP A 42 48.23 -1.93 -39.72
C ASP A 42 47.24 -3.09 -39.61
N ARG A 43 47.63 -4.23 -40.17
CA ARG A 43 46.93 -5.50 -39.97
C ARG A 43 47.88 -6.48 -39.31
N ILE A 44 47.54 -6.92 -38.10
CA ILE A 44 48.37 -7.81 -37.29
C ILE A 44 47.59 -9.10 -37.01
N VAL A 45 48.26 -10.25 -37.14
CA VAL A 45 47.69 -11.58 -36.85
C VAL A 45 48.68 -12.37 -35.98
N GLY A 46 48.27 -12.78 -34.78
CA GLY A 46 49.05 -13.62 -33.87
C GLY A 46 49.15 -15.05 -34.40
N SER A 47 47.98 -15.65 -34.60
CA SER A 47 47.71 -17.01 -35.03
C SER A 47 47.60 -18.05 -33.92
N GLY A 48 48.70 -18.50 -33.33
CA GLY A 48 48.61 -19.61 -32.39
C GLY A 48 49.61 -19.51 -31.26
N GLY A 49 49.16 -19.25 -30.04
CA GLY A 49 49.94 -19.44 -28.84
C GLY A 49 49.60 -18.48 -27.70
N LEU A 50 50.53 -17.63 -27.29
CA LEU A 50 50.28 -16.62 -26.26
C LEU A 50 50.99 -15.36 -26.73
N ASP A 51 50.25 -14.53 -27.46
CA ASP A 51 50.79 -13.46 -28.26
C ASP A 51 50.59 -12.10 -27.58
N PHE A 52 51.50 -11.18 -27.86
CA PHE A 52 51.42 -9.78 -27.45
C PHE A 52 51.43 -8.89 -28.69
N LEU A 53 50.29 -8.27 -28.98
CA LEU A 53 50.02 -7.54 -30.21
C LEU A 53 49.72 -6.07 -29.89
N VAL A 54 50.39 -5.14 -30.57
CA VAL A 54 50.17 -3.70 -30.41
C VAL A 54 50.04 -3.03 -31.77
N GLY A 55 48.93 -2.32 -31.99
CA GLY A 55 48.67 -1.53 -33.20
C GLY A 55 49.57 -0.31 -33.26
N GLY A 56 49.25 0.70 -32.45
CA GLY A 56 49.98 1.97 -32.38
C GLY A 56 49.10 3.12 -32.84
N ASP A 57 49.67 4.05 -33.61
CA ASP A 57 48.88 5.18 -34.13
C ASP A 57 48.14 4.81 -35.43
N GLY A 58 46.84 5.06 -35.49
CA GLY A 58 46.01 4.97 -36.69
C GLY A 58 45.10 3.75 -36.69
N LEU A 59 44.20 3.67 -37.69
CA LEU A 59 43.17 2.63 -37.78
C LEU A 59 43.77 1.24 -38.07
N ASP A 60 43.88 0.44 -37.03
CA ASP A 60 44.50 -0.87 -37.05
C ASP A 60 43.46 -2.00 -37.02
N THR A 61 43.87 -3.18 -37.47
CA THR A 61 43.07 -4.40 -37.39
C THR A 61 43.92 -5.54 -36.84
N ILE A 62 43.59 -6.02 -35.65
CA ILE A 62 44.39 -6.99 -34.91
C ILE A 62 43.57 -8.24 -34.61
N PHE A 63 44.16 -9.42 -34.84
CA PHE A 63 43.56 -10.72 -34.53
C PHE A 63 44.55 -11.55 -33.70
N GLY A 64 44.14 -12.04 -32.52
CA GLY A 64 44.88 -13.03 -31.72
C GLY A 64 44.84 -14.42 -32.37
N GLU A 65 43.62 -14.88 -32.67
CA GLU A 65 43.27 -16.24 -33.12
C GLU A 65 43.31 -17.28 -31.97
N ASP A 66 44.15 -18.31 -32.00
CA ASP A 66 44.17 -19.35 -30.96
C ASP A 66 45.17 -18.97 -29.86
N GLY A 67 44.74 -18.81 -28.60
CA GLY A 67 45.67 -18.51 -27.50
C GLY A 67 45.08 -17.61 -26.42
N ASP A 68 45.73 -17.56 -25.26
CA ASP A 68 45.47 -16.48 -24.29
C ASP A 68 46.36 -15.28 -24.66
N ASP A 69 45.83 -14.37 -25.46
CA ASP A 69 46.55 -13.29 -26.09
C ASP A 69 46.39 -11.95 -25.33
N THR A 70 47.27 -11.01 -25.63
CA THR A 70 47.17 -9.62 -25.16
C THR A 70 47.25 -8.68 -26.34
N ILE A 71 46.20 -7.91 -26.56
CA ILE A 71 46.01 -7.01 -27.68
C ILE A 71 45.86 -5.58 -27.17
N GLN A 72 46.54 -4.63 -27.81
CA GLN A 72 46.40 -3.20 -27.55
C GLN A 72 46.27 -2.42 -28.87
N GLY A 73 45.15 -1.73 -29.08
CA GLY A 73 44.93 -0.86 -30.25
C GLY A 73 45.81 0.38 -30.18
N SER A 74 45.67 1.14 -29.10
CA SER A 74 46.37 2.39 -28.74
C SER A 74 45.67 3.66 -29.21
N ALA A 75 45.88 4.16 -30.42
CA ALA A 75 45.26 5.43 -30.82
C ALA A 75 44.64 5.32 -32.21
N GLY A 76 43.37 5.68 -32.31
CA GLY A 76 42.60 5.60 -33.54
C GLY A 76 41.55 4.50 -33.46
N ALA A 77 40.46 4.66 -34.22
CA ALA A 77 39.35 3.73 -34.24
C ALA A 77 39.74 2.35 -34.85
N ASP A 78 40.08 1.42 -33.98
CA ASP A 78 40.66 0.13 -34.25
C ASP A 78 39.60 -0.99 -34.33
N ARG A 79 40.00 -2.12 -34.92
CA ARG A 79 39.22 -3.35 -34.89
C ARG A 79 40.05 -4.49 -34.30
N LEU A 80 39.65 -4.99 -33.15
CA LEU A 80 40.39 -5.97 -32.36
C LEU A 80 39.55 -7.26 -32.19
N SER A 81 40.19 -8.43 -32.20
CA SER A 81 39.55 -9.73 -31.94
C SER A 81 40.54 -10.66 -31.24
N GLY A 82 40.12 -11.22 -30.10
CA GLY A 82 40.89 -12.19 -29.30
C GLY A 82 40.95 -13.53 -30.01
N GLY A 83 39.80 -14.19 -30.13
CA GLY A 83 39.64 -15.43 -30.88
C GLY A 83 39.23 -16.58 -29.97
N THR A 84 40.13 -17.51 -29.66
CA THR A 84 39.84 -18.57 -28.68
C THR A 84 40.88 -18.52 -27.59
N GLY A 85 40.45 -18.52 -26.33
CA GLY A 85 41.36 -18.45 -25.19
C GLY A 85 40.89 -17.44 -24.17
N ALA A 86 41.71 -17.14 -23.18
CA ALA A 86 41.40 -16.09 -22.20
C ALA A 86 42.19 -14.82 -22.53
N ASP A 87 41.59 -13.95 -23.33
CA ASP A 87 42.25 -12.81 -23.94
C ASP A 87 42.21 -11.55 -23.08
N ARG A 88 43.17 -10.64 -23.33
CA ARG A 88 43.22 -9.31 -22.71
C ARG A 88 43.30 -8.27 -23.81
N ILE A 89 42.23 -7.53 -24.03
CA ILE A 89 42.10 -6.63 -25.18
C ILE A 89 41.82 -5.22 -24.70
N PHE A 90 42.59 -4.25 -25.16
CA PHE A 90 42.41 -2.83 -24.86
C PHE A 90 42.33 -2.04 -26.16
N GLY A 91 41.24 -1.30 -26.35
CA GLY A 91 41.00 -0.39 -27.47
C GLY A 91 42.01 0.75 -27.47
N GLY A 92 41.86 1.68 -26.52
CA GLY A 92 42.75 2.81 -26.32
C GLY A 92 42.03 4.14 -26.50
N ASP A 93 42.58 5.03 -27.32
CA ASP A 93 41.95 6.32 -27.63
C ASP A 93 41.08 6.19 -28.91
N ASP A 94 39.98 6.95 -28.95
CA ASP A 94 38.98 6.98 -30.04
C ASP A 94 38.02 5.77 -30.02
N GLY A 95 36.96 5.79 -30.84
CA GLY A 95 35.92 4.76 -30.83
C GLY A 95 36.32 3.45 -31.52
N ASP A 96 36.49 2.40 -30.73
CA ASP A 96 37.00 1.09 -31.12
C ASP A 96 35.91 0.02 -31.27
N LEU A 97 36.25 -1.04 -32.00
CA LEU A 97 35.40 -2.22 -32.14
C LEU A 97 36.16 -3.47 -31.70
N VAL A 98 35.75 -4.05 -30.57
CA VAL A 98 36.47 -5.14 -29.90
C VAL A 98 35.60 -6.39 -29.78
N PHE A 99 36.19 -7.55 -30.10
CA PHE A 99 35.57 -8.87 -29.92
C PHE A 99 36.46 -9.75 -29.02
N GLY A 100 35.91 -10.34 -27.96
CA GLY A 100 36.58 -11.38 -27.18
C GLY A 100 36.57 -12.72 -27.92
N ASP A 101 35.37 -13.09 -28.40
CA ASP A 101 35.04 -14.33 -29.10
C ASP A 101 34.80 -15.52 -28.14
N GLU A 102 35.64 -16.57 -28.11
CA GLU A 102 35.45 -17.72 -27.20
C GLU A 102 36.45 -17.69 -26.03
N GLY A 103 35.96 -17.85 -24.81
CA GLY A 103 36.74 -18.01 -23.59
C GLY A 103 36.56 -16.84 -22.64
N ASN A 104 37.33 -16.79 -21.56
CA ASN A 104 37.10 -15.84 -20.46
C ASN A 104 37.97 -14.60 -20.64
N ASP A 105 37.40 -13.55 -21.19
CA ASP A 105 38.12 -12.41 -21.70
C ASP A 105 38.09 -11.22 -20.74
N THR A 106 39.09 -10.35 -20.89
CA THR A 106 39.13 -9.03 -20.25
C THR A 106 39.25 -7.97 -21.34
N ILE A 107 38.20 -7.20 -21.53
CA ILE A 107 38.07 -6.18 -22.57
C ILE A 107 38.00 -4.79 -21.92
N GLY A 108 38.73 -3.83 -22.48
CA GLY A 108 38.67 -2.41 -22.14
C GLY A 108 38.52 -1.55 -23.40
N GLY A 109 37.57 -0.63 -23.41
CA GLY A 109 37.44 0.42 -24.45
C GLY A 109 38.46 1.54 -24.24
N ASP A 110 38.59 2.02 -23.00
CA ASP A 110 39.39 3.17 -22.55
C ASP A 110 38.73 4.52 -22.91
N ASP A 111 39.32 5.39 -23.74
CA ASP A 111 38.77 6.72 -24.07
C ASP A 111 38.09 6.65 -25.44
N GLY A 112 36.77 6.73 -25.55
CA GLY A 112 36.14 6.52 -26.85
C GLY A 112 34.64 6.37 -26.79
N ASN A 113 34.03 6.16 -27.94
CA ASN A 113 32.68 5.64 -27.98
C ASN A 113 32.83 4.25 -28.60
N ASP A 114 32.94 3.24 -27.75
CA ASP A 114 33.40 1.92 -28.13
C ASP A 114 32.25 0.97 -28.34
N THR A 115 32.51 -0.09 -29.11
CA THR A 115 31.61 -1.24 -29.25
C THR A 115 32.36 -2.50 -28.86
N LEU A 116 31.96 -3.09 -27.73
CA LEU A 116 32.65 -4.19 -27.07
C LEU A 116 31.72 -5.41 -27.05
N ASN A 117 32.15 -6.53 -27.61
CA ASN A 117 31.40 -7.79 -27.59
C ASN A 117 32.30 -8.87 -26.99
N ALA A 118 31.94 -9.42 -25.83
CA ALA A 118 32.78 -10.38 -25.13
C ALA A 118 32.66 -11.78 -25.75
N GLY A 119 31.45 -12.31 -25.86
CA GLY A 119 31.18 -13.54 -26.59
C GLY A 119 30.80 -14.70 -25.67
N ASP A 120 31.38 -15.88 -25.88
CA ASP A 120 31.10 -17.05 -25.03
C ASP A 120 32.14 -17.10 -23.89
N GLY A 121 31.77 -16.85 -22.64
CA GLY A 121 32.77 -16.84 -21.55
C GLY A 121 32.22 -16.37 -20.22
N ASP A 122 32.99 -16.45 -19.13
CA ASP A 122 32.70 -15.56 -18.00
C ASP A 122 33.64 -14.36 -18.14
N ASP A 123 33.13 -13.27 -18.70
CA ASP A 123 33.92 -12.17 -19.23
C ASP A 123 33.92 -10.95 -18.32
N ARG A 124 34.89 -10.06 -18.58
CA ARG A 124 34.95 -8.74 -17.96
C ARG A 124 35.10 -7.67 -19.02
N VAL A 125 34.11 -6.80 -19.13
CA VAL A 125 34.08 -5.69 -20.08
C VAL A 125 34.06 -4.36 -19.32
N LEU A 126 34.93 -3.44 -19.72
CA LEU A 126 34.97 -2.07 -19.24
C LEU A 126 34.88 -1.14 -20.45
N GLY A 127 33.87 -0.27 -20.49
CA GLY A 127 33.73 0.80 -21.50
C GLY A 127 34.84 1.83 -21.33
N GLY A 128 34.69 2.70 -20.32
CA GLY A 128 35.67 3.71 -19.97
C GLY A 128 35.08 5.11 -20.02
N ASP A 129 35.71 6.03 -20.75
CA ASP A 129 35.26 7.40 -20.96
C ASP A 129 34.58 7.53 -22.33
N GLY A 130 33.29 7.84 -22.36
CA GLY A 130 32.47 8.15 -23.54
C GLY A 130 31.22 7.29 -23.60
N ASP A 131 30.41 7.40 -24.67
CA ASP A 131 29.15 6.64 -24.74
C ASP A 131 29.40 5.28 -25.41
N ASP A 132 29.46 4.21 -24.62
CA ASP A 132 29.88 2.87 -25.04
C ASP A 132 28.70 1.90 -25.28
N GLU A 133 28.90 0.92 -26.16
CA GLU A 133 27.96 -0.19 -26.41
C GLU A 133 28.64 -1.52 -26.07
N MET A 134 28.10 -2.25 -25.09
CA MET A 134 28.68 -3.48 -24.55
C MET A 134 27.72 -4.67 -24.62
N PHE A 135 28.24 -5.84 -24.98
CA PHE A 135 27.53 -7.12 -24.98
C PHE A 135 28.37 -8.15 -24.21
N GLY A 136 27.78 -8.74 -23.16
CA GLY A 136 28.38 -9.84 -22.40
C GLY A 136 28.42 -11.11 -23.24
N GLY A 137 27.25 -11.67 -23.51
CA GLY A 137 27.11 -12.81 -24.40
C GLY A 137 26.59 -14.03 -23.68
N GLY A 138 27.37 -15.10 -23.64
CA GLY A 138 27.00 -16.32 -22.96
C GLY A 138 27.74 -16.49 -21.65
N ASN A 139 27.06 -17.01 -20.63
CA ASN A 139 27.54 -17.26 -19.26
C ASN A 139 27.62 -15.97 -18.41
N ALA A 140 28.35 -15.99 -17.29
CA ALA A 140 28.21 -14.96 -16.27
C ALA A 140 29.25 -13.85 -16.44
N ASP A 141 28.80 -12.67 -16.86
CA ASP A 141 29.65 -11.57 -17.27
C ASP A 141 29.65 -10.40 -16.28
N LEU A 142 30.73 -9.62 -16.30
CA LEU A 142 30.86 -8.34 -15.59
C LEU A 142 31.04 -7.20 -16.57
N LEU A 143 30.02 -6.36 -16.72
CA LEU A 143 30.03 -5.19 -17.58
C LEU A 143 30.07 -3.92 -16.74
N ARG A 144 30.86 -2.92 -17.17
CA ARG A 144 30.94 -1.61 -16.53
C ARG A 144 31.11 -0.51 -17.57
N GLY A 145 30.13 0.40 -17.65
CA GLY A 145 30.09 1.52 -18.60
C GLY A 145 31.19 2.53 -18.31
N GLY A 146 31.04 3.30 -17.23
CA GLY A 146 32.05 4.24 -16.78
C GLY A 146 31.54 5.67 -16.81
N LEU A 147 32.17 6.55 -17.59
CA LEU A 147 31.70 7.92 -17.77
C LEU A 147 31.04 8.05 -19.14
N GLY A 148 29.75 8.36 -19.22
CA GLY A 148 29.08 8.49 -20.52
C GLY A 148 27.64 8.04 -20.42
N ASN A 149 26.91 8.00 -21.53
CA ASN A 149 25.58 7.41 -21.55
C ASN A 149 25.69 6.06 -22.25
N ASP A 150 25.82 5.01 -21.47
CA ASP A 150 26.23 3.70 -21.94
C ASP A 150 25.04 2.81 -22.27
N LEU A 151 25.28 1.85 -23.15
CA LEU A 151 24.35 0.79 -23.51
C LEU A 151 24.99 -0.55 -23.20
N ALA A 152 24.43 -1.30 -22.25
CA ALA A 152 24.98 -2.59 -21.83
C ALA A 152 23.91 -3.69 -21.86
N PHE A 153 24.28 -4.85 -22.38
CA PHE A 153 23.45 -6.06 -22.43
C PHE A 153 24.23 -7.24 -21.83
N GLY A 154 23.70 -7.89 -20.79
CA GLY A 154 24.23 -9.16 -20.26
C GLY A 154 24.08 -10.30 -21.27
N GLU A 155 22.89 -10.38 -21.89
CA GLU A 155 22.45 -11.42 -22.82
C GLU A 155 22.01 -12.72 -22.14
N THR A 156 22.88 -13.72 -21.96
CA THR A 156 22.47 -15.00 -21.34
C THR A 156 23.42 -15.40 -20.23
N GLY A 157 22.89 -15.65 -19.04
CA GLY A 157 23.70 -16.02 -17.89
C GLY A 157 23.28 -15.22 -16.67
N ASN A 158 24.14 -15.18 -15.67
CA ASN A 158 23.83 -14.42 -14.46
C ASN A 158 24.84 -13.29 -14.38
N ASP A 159 24.46 -12.15 -14.92
CA ASP A 159 25.35 -11.06 -15.25
C ASP A 159 25.37 -10.00 -14.16
N THR A 160 26.46 -9.24 -14.12
CA THR A 160 26.58 -8.05 -13.30
C THR A 160 26.90 -6.86 -14.18
N VAL A 161 25.98 -5.89 -14.24
CA VAL A 161 26.06 -4.74 -15.14
C VAL A 161 26.05 -3.44 -14.33
N PHE A 162 27.02 -2.56 -14.59
CA PHE A 162 27.12 -1.22 -13.99
C PHE A 162 27.10 -0.14 -15.08
N GLY A 163 26.23 0.87 -14.97
CA GLY A 163 26.27 2.08 -15.80
C GLY A 163 27.35 3.06 -15.32
N ASP A 164 27.46 3.24 -13.99
CA ASP A 164 28.30 4.21 -13.30
C ASP A 164 27.79 5.66 -13.43
N ALA A 165 28.30 6.47 -14.35
CA ALA A 165 27.92 7.89 -14.42
C ALA A 165 27.41 8.27 -15.79
N GLY A 166 26.12 8.59 -15.90
CA GLY A 166 25.52 8.62 -17.20
C GLY A 166 24.05 8.93 -17.27
N ASN A 167 23.41 8.49 -18.34
CA ASN A 167 21.97 8.23 -18.39
C ASN A 167 21.90 6.95 -19.21
N ASP A 168 22.09 5.85 -18.50
CA ASP A 168 22.51 4.60 -19.07
C ASP A 168 21.29 3.76 -19.43
N ARG A 169 21.50 2.84 -20.37
CA ARG A 169 20.50 1.85 -20.74
C ARG A 169 21.07 0.47 -20.56
N LEU A 170 20.59 -0.22 -19.54
CA LEU A 170 21.16 -1.47 -19.07
C LEU A 170 20.12 -2.58 -19.17
N LYS A 171 20.52 -3.75 -19.63
CA LYS A 171 19.65 -4.94 -19.73
C LYS A 171 20.38 -6.16 -19.19
N GLY A 172 19.78 -6.86 -18.24
CA GLY A 172 20.24 -8.17 -17.77
C GLY A 172 20.05 -9.22 -18.85
N ASN A 173 18.80 -9.36 -19.32
CA ASN A 173 18.31 -10.33 -20.31
C ASN A 173 17.91 -11.69 -19.72
N GLU A 174 18.52 -12.81 -20.11
CA GLU A 174 18.12 -14.13 -19.61
C GLU A 174 19.00 -14.54 -18.43
N GLY A 175 18.42 -14.71 -17.25
CA GLY A 175 19.04 -15.31 -16.06
C GLY A 175 18.88 -14.43 -14.83
N ASP A 176 19.52 -14.80 -13.71
CA ASP A 176 19.37 -14.02 -12.47
C ASP A 176 20.47 -12.95 -12.40
N ASP A 177 20.13 -11.72 -12.77
CA ASP A 177 21.07 -10.63 -13.02
C ASP A 177 21.16 -9.62 -11.89
N SER A 178 22.27 -8.89 -11.84
CA SER A 178 22.47 -7.75 -10.96
C SER A 178 22.82 -6.51 -11.78
N VAL A 179 21.91 -5.54 -11.82
CA VAL A 179 22.06 -4.33 -12.65
C VAL A 179 22.00 -3.08 -11.79
N ASN A 180 22.96 -2.17 -11.99
CA ASN A 180 23.09 -0.92 -11.26
C ASN A 180 23.31 0.25 -12.22
N GLY A 181 22.42 1.23 -12.19
CA GLY A 181 22.49 2.46 -13.00
C GLY A 181 23.65 3.35 -12.57
N GLY A 182 23.59 3.83 -11.33
CA GLY A 182 24.64 4.63 -10.71
C GLY A 182 24.20 6.07 -10.55
N THR A 183 24.77 7.01 -11.29
CA THR A 183 24.33 8.41 -11.24
C THR A 183 23.75 8.84 -12.56
N GLY A 184 22.65 9.60 -12.50
CA GLY A 184 21.94 10.11 -13.65
C GLY A 184 20.66 9.33 -13.89
N ASN A 185 19.97 9.60 -15.00
CA ASN A 185 18.62 9.08 -15.20
C ASN A 185 18.66 7.84 -16.09
N ASP A 186 18.62 6.68 -15.48
CA ASP A 186 18.91 5.41 -16.11
C ASP A 186 17.64 4.66 -16.53
N SER A 187 17.81 3.71 -17.44
CA SER A 187 16.76 2.80 -17.91
C SER A 187 17.24 1.37 -17.82
N ILE A 188 16.74 0.64 -16.82
CA ILE A 188 17.23 -0.66 -16.40
C ILE A 188 16.16 -1.73 -16.64
N PHE A 189 16.51 -2.83 -17.30
CA PHE A 189 15.62 -3.95 -17.58
C PHE A 189 16.23 -5.25 -17.07
N GLY A 190 15.52 -6.00 -16.22
CA GLY A 190 15.87 -7.37 -15.85
C GLY A 190 15.59 -8.35 -16.99
N ASP A 191 14.33 -8.34 -17.47
CA ASP A 191 13.76 -9.25 -18.48
C ASP A 191 13.37 -10.63 -17.91
N GLU A 192 14.08 -11.73 -18.16
CA GLU A 192 13.71 -13.08 -17.65
C GLU A 192 14.63 -13.51 -16.51
N GLY A 193 14.11 -13.77 -15.30
CA GLY A 193 14.89 -14.36 -14.21
C GLY A 193 14.61 -13.71 -12.87
N HIS A 194 15.38 -14.05 -11.83
CA HIS A 194 15.23 -13.42 -10.52
C HIS A 194 16.25 -12.30 -10.34
N ASP A 195 15.87 -11.09 -10.74
CA ASP A 195 16.80 -9.98 -10.90
C ASP A 195 16.92 -9.09 -9.66
N THR A 196 18.08 -8.46 -9.51
CA THR A 196 18.31 -7.38 -8.55
C THR A 196 18.74 -6.12 -9.28
N LEU A 197 17.85 -5.14 -9.31
CA LEU A 197 17.98 -3.92 -10.11
C LEU A 197 18.05 -2.68 -9.20
N ARG A 198 18.94 -1.75 -9.50
CA ARG A 198 19.13 -0.52 -8.72
C ARG A 198 19.37 0.72 -9.59
N GLY A 199 18.59 1.77 -9.37
CA GLY A 199 18.77 3.10 -9.96
C GLY A 199 19.97 3.87 -9.40
N ASP A 200 20.02 4.01 -8.06
CA ASP A 200 20.95 4.87 -7.29
C ASP A 200 20.53 6.37 -7.36
N ASP A 201 21.41 7.30 -7.76
CA ASP A 201 21.10 8.74 -7.74
C ASP A 201 20.53 9.17 -9.10
N GLY A 202 19.27 9.57 -9.20
CA GLY A 202 18.69 10.02 -10.46
C GLY A 202 17.18 9.82 -10.54
N ASN A 203 16.59 10.18 -11.67
CA ASN A 203 15.19 9.85 -11.93
C ASN A 203 15.14 8.67 -12.88
N ASP A 204 15.07 7.47 -12.32
CA ASP A 204 15.31 6.21 -12.99
C ASP A 204 14.03 5.52 -13.44
N LYS A 205 14.21 4.59 -14.36
CA LYS A 205 13.15 3.69 -14.81
C LYS A 205 13.63 2.27 -14.77
N ILE A 206 12.93 1.44 -14.01
CA ILE A 206 13.37 0.08 -13.70
C ILE A 206 12.24 -0.90 -14.01
N TRP A 207 12.50 -1.90 -14.84
CA TRP A 207 11.58 -2.98 -15.17
C TRP A 207 12.19 -4.31 -14.71
N GLY A 208 11.53 -5.00 -13.79
CA GLY A 208 11.88 -6.36 -13.34
C GLY A 208 11.71 -7.35 -14.49
N GLY A 209 10.47 -7.74 -14.76
CA GLY A 209 10.13 -8.58 -15.90
C GLY A 209 9.34 -9.81 -15.47
N ASP A 210 9.80 -10.98 -15.89
CA ASP A 210 9.19 -12.24 -15.47
C ASP A 210 9.93 -12.78 -14.24
N ASN A 211 9.19 -13.38 -13.28
CA ASN A 211 9.68 -13.98 -12.04
C ASN A 211 9.84 -12.97 -10.90
N ASN A 212 10.51 -13.37 -9.82
CA ASN A 212 10.45 -12.61 -8.56
C ASN A 212 11.68 -11.73 -8.47
N ASP A 213 11.47 -10.42 -8.59
CA ASP A 213 12.54 -9.43 -8.71
C ASP A 213 12.65 -8.53 -7.48
N VAL A 214 13.81 -7.88 -7.36
CA VAL A 214 14.07 -6.87 -6.34
C VAL A 214 14.55 -5.59 -6.99
N LEU A 215 13.77 -4.52 -6.86
CA LEU A 215 14.01 -3.23 -7.49
C LEU A 215 14.20 -2.14 -6.42
N TYR A 216 15.21 -1.29 -6.61
CA TYR A 216 15.49 -0.12 -5.78
C TYR A 216 15.64 1.13 -6.66
N GLY A 217 14.81 2.15 -6.43
CA GLY A 217 15.01 3.49 -7.01
C GLY A 217 16.19 4.20 -6.34
N GLU A 218 16.16 4.23 -5.01
CA GLU A 218 17.10 4.90 -4.10
C GLU A 218 16.89 6.42 -4.04
N GLY A 219 17.44 7.24 -4.93
CA GLY A 219 17.38 8.69 -4.77
C GLY A 219 16.92 9.42 -6.02
N GLY A 220 15.69 9.95 -6.02
CA GLY A 220 15.24 10.90 -7.03
C GLY A 220 13.74 10.90 -7.24
N GLN A 221 13.27 10.61 -8.46
CA GLN A 221 11.83 10.44 -8.72
C GLN A 221 11.70 9.32 -9.73
N ASP A 222 11.50 8.13 -9.21
CA ASP A 222 11.72 6.89 -9.93
C ASP A 222 10.42 6.26 -10.37
N ILE A 223 10.52 5.40 -11.40
CA ILE A 223 9.41 4.58 -11.82
C ILE A 223 9.84 3.12 -11.90
N LEU A 224 9.24 2.28 -11.07
CA LEU A 224 9.55 0.88 -10.90
C LEU A 224 8.35 0.03 -11.37
N TRP A 225 8.63 -1.01 -12.16
CA TRP A 225 7.65 -2.01 -12.60
C TRP A 225 8.16 -3.41 -12.28
N GLY A 226 7.48 -4.13 -11.38
CA GLY A 226 7.73 -5.56 -11.10
C GLY A 226 7.37 -6.42 -12.31
N ASN A 227 6.13 -6.25 -12.79
CA ASN A 227 5.49 -7.02 -13.87
C ASN A 227 4.96 -8.38 -13.40
N ASP A 228 5.42 -9.51 -13.92
CA ASP A 228 4.86 -10.84 -13.60
C ASP A 228 5.74 -11.50 -12.54
N GLY A 229 5.28 -11.66 -11.30
CA GLY A 229 6.23 -12.03 -10.26
C GLY A 229 5.69 -12.15 -8.85
N THR A 230 6.58 -11.98 -7.89
CA THR A 230 6.27 -11.74 -6.48
C THR A 230 7.42 -10.87 -6.05
N ASP A 231 7.24 -9.58 -6.30
CA ASP A 231 8.34 -8.64 -6.45
C ASP A 231 8.49 -7.78 -5.20
N SER A 232 9.70 -7.24 -5.01
CA SER A 232 10.00 -6.30 -3.93
C SER A 232 10.50 -5.00 -4.54
N LEU A 233 9.73 -3.92 -4.41
CA LEU A 233 10.01 -2.61 -4.97
C LEU A 233 10.18 -1.59 -3.85
N SER A 234 11.25 -0.80 -3.88
CA SER A 234 11.48 0.34 -2.96
C SER A 234 11.81 1.59 -3.77
N GLY A 235 11.01 2.65 -3.59
CA GLY A 235 11.20 3.96 -4.23
C GLY A 235 12.44 4.65 -3.68
N GLY A 236 12.45 4.92 -2.37
CA GLY A 236 13.57 5.53 -1.66
C GLY A 236 13.29 6.99 -1.31
N ASP A 237 14.29 7.87 -1.45
CA ASP A 237 14.08 9.31 -1.32
C ASP A 237 13.48 9.83 -2.63
N GLY A 238 12.26 10.37 -2.64
CA GLY A 238 11.70 10.84 -3.89
C GLY A 238 10.25 11.24 -3.92
N ASN A 239 9.63 11.03 -5.07
CA ASN A 239 8.19 11.12 -5.31
C ASN A 239 7.97 10.07 -6.39
N ASP A 240 7.88 8.83 -5.95
CA ASP A 240 8.14 7.66 -6.76
C ASP A 240 6.84 7.00 -7.23
N GLN A 241 6.96 6.19 -8.28
CA GLN A 241 5.87 5.37 -8.78
C GLN A 241 6.31 3.91 -8.79
N ALA A 242 5.61 3.06 -8.05
CA ALA A 242 5.86 1.62 -8.02
C ALA A 242 4.63 0.85 -8.48
N TYR A 243 4.82 -0.05 -9.44
CA TYR A 243 3.80 -0.94 -9.99
C TYR A 243 4.23 -2.40 -9.74
N GLY A 244 3.50 -3.13 -8.90
CA GLY A 244 3.73 -4.56 -8.61
C GLY A 244 3.46 -5.39 -9.86
N GLY A 245 2.22 -5.39 -10.32
CA GLY A 245 1.80 -6.04 -11.56
C GLY A 245 0.98 -7.29 -11.27
N GLY A 246 1.40 -8.44 -11.76
CA GLY A 246 0.77 -9.71 -11.42
C GLY A 246 1.61 -10.43 -10.40
N GLY A 247 1.09 -10.71 -9.21
CA GLY A 247 1.94 -11.30 -8.19
C GLY A 247 1.37 -11.30 -6.80
N SER A 248 2.21 -11.09 -5.82
CA SER A 248 1.84 -10.84 -4.41
C SER A 248 3.01 -10.04 -3.87
N ASP A 249 3.01 -8.76 -4.22
CA ASP A 249 4.19 -7.94 -4.26
C ASP A 249 4.38 -7.18 -2.96
N SER A 250 5.56 -6.63 -2.74
CA SER A 250 5.89 -5.78 -1.59
C SER A 250 6.43 -4.46 -2.10
N LEU A 251 5.65 -3.40 -1.94
CA LEU A 251 5.95 -2.06 -2.43
C LEU A 251 6.21 -1.14 -1.25
N TYR A 252 7.33 -0.40 -1.31
CA TYR A 252 7.73 0.59 -0.33
C TYR A 252 7.90 1.94 -1.06
N GLY A 253 7.15 2.98 -0.66
CA GLY A 253 7.36 4.35 -1.15
C GLY A 253 8.59 4.99 -0.51
N ASP A 254 8.75 4.77 0.80
CA ASP A 254 9.81 5.30 1.66
C ASP A 254 9.63 6.78 1.98
N ALA A 255 10.36 7.72 1.39
CA ALA A 255 10.25 9.14 1.75
C ALA A 255 9.85 9.98 0.55
N GLY A 256 8.69 10.62 0.57
CA GLY A 256 8.20 11.31 -0.61
C GLY A 256 6.70 11.47 -0.62
N ASP A 257 6.13 12.13 -1.63
CA ASP A 257 4.70 11.88 -1.93
C ASP A 257 4.65 10.85 -3.07
N ASP A 258 4.40 9.60 -2.73
CA ASP A 258 4.58 8.43 -3.58
C ASP A 258 3.26 7.88 -4.16
N SER A 259 3.38 7.06 -5.20
CA SER A 259 2.24 6.39 -5.84
C SER A 259 2.51 4.90 -6.01
N LEU A 260 1.78 4.08 -5.26
CA LEU A 260 1.94 2.64 -5.21
C LEU A 260 0.72 1.93 -5.85
N TYR A 261 0.98 0.95 -6.69
CA TYR A 261 -0.04 0.15 -7.38
C TYR A 261 0.30 -1.34 -7.24
N GLY A 262 -0.45 -2.10 -6.44
CA GLY A 262 -0.30 -3.55 -6.30
C GLY A 262 -0.71 -4.30 -7.58
N ASP A 263 -1.81 -3.84 -8.18
CA ASP A 263 -2.46 -4.41 -9.37
C ASP A 263 -3.18 -5.74 -9.11
N ALA A 264 -2.59 -6.90 -9.39
CA ALA A 264 -3.27 -8.18 -9.22
C ALA A 264 -2.45 -9.10 -8.32
N GLY A 265 -3.00 -9.47 -7.17
CA GLY A 265 -2.24 -10.17 -6.17
C GLY A 265 -2.76 -9.93 -4.78
N ASN A 266 -2.13 -10.56 -3.80
CA ASN A 266 -2.31 -10.17 -2.41
C ASN A 266 -1.05 -9.38 -2.04
N ASP A 267 -1.13 -8.07 -2.18
CA ASP A 267 0.01 -7.18 -2.17
C ASP A 267 0.19 -6.52 -0.80
N GLN A 268 1.43 -6.12 -0.50
CA GLN A 268 1.78 -5.34 0.69
C GLN A 268 2.30 -3.97 0.24
N LEU A 269 1.60 -2.91 0.62
CA LEU A 269 1.90 -1.53 0.24
C LEU A 269 2.25 -0.72 1.51
N PHE A 270 3.50 -0.28 1.60
CA PHE A 270 4.01 0.57 2.68
C PHE A 270 4.32 1.95 2.08
N ALA A 271 3.48 2.94 2.37
CA ALA A 271 3.55 4.25 1.73
C ALA A 271 4.77 5.04 2.22
N GLY A 272 4.84 5.35 3.53
CA GLY A 272 6.04 5.89 4.16
C GLY A 272 5.85 7.31 4.71
N ASP A 273 6.88 8.13 4.63
CA ASP A 273 6.80 9.54 5.03
C ASP A 273 6.29 10.34 3.83
N GLY A 274 5.12 10.98 3.88
CA GLY A 274 4.56 11.52 2.65
C GLY A 274 3.17 12.14 2.67
N ASN A 275 2.55 12.18 1.49
CA ASN A 275 1.10 12.26 1.31
C ASN A 275 0.82 11.35 0.12
N ASP A 276 0.66 10.09 0.43
CA ASP A 276 0.83 9.03 -0.55
C ASP A 276 -0.48 8.61 -1.18
N LEU A 277 -0.36 7.92 -2.31
CA LEU A 277 -1.47 7.35 -3.02
C LEU A 277 -1.21 5.87 -3.27
N ALA A 278 -1.94 4.99 -2.59
CA ALA A 278 -1.82 3.55 -2.72
C ALA A 278 -3.10 2.91 -3.27
N PHE A 279 -2.94 2.02 -4.24
CA PHE A 279 -4.01 1.20 -4.82
C PHE A 279 -3.63 -0.28 -4.73
N GLY A 280 -4.47 -1.09 -4.10
CA GLY A 280 -4.26 -2.55 -3.96
C GLY A 280 -4.55 -3.23 -5.28
N GLY A 281 -5.82 -3.18 -5.70
CA GLY A 281 -6.25 -3.67 -6.98
C GLY A 281 -7.13 -4.91 -6.81
N ALA A 282 -6.66 -6.09 -7.21
CA ALA A 282 -7.43 -7.32 -7.10
C ALA A 282 -6.72 -8.35 -6.24
N GLY A 283 -7.36 -8.75 -5.13
CA GLY A 283 -6.88 -9.75 -4.18
C GLY A 283 -7.00 -9.21 -2.76
N ASP A 284 -6.49 -9.93 -1.78
CA ASP A 284 -6.58 -9.46 -0.37
C ASP A 284 -5.28 -8.70 -0.03
N ASP A 285 -5.35 -7.37 -0.02
CA ASP A 285 -4.20 -6.47 0.07
C ASP A 285 -3.99 -5.92 1.48
N PHE A 286 -2.76 -5.49 1.77
CA PHE A 286 -2.35 -4.93 3.04
C PHE A 286 -1.67 -3.57 2.86
N PHE A 287 -2.09 -2.56 3.62
CA PHE A 287 -1.57 -1.21 3.54
C PHE A 287 -1.08 -0.66 4.89
N GLN A 288 0.00 0.12 4.86
CA GLN A 288 0.40 1.05 5.91
C GLN A 288 0.71 2.41 5.28
N GLY A 289 -0.07 3.46 5.62
CA GLY A 289 0.18 4.83 5.20
C GLY A 289 1.43 5.42 5.86
N HIS A 290 1.51 5.30 7.20
CA HIS A 290 2.55 5.87 8.06
C HIS A 290 2.37 7.36 8.36
N ASP A 291 3.27 8.25 7.92
CA ASP A 291 3.28 9.66 8.29
C ASP A 291 2.81 10.49 7.09
N GLY A 292 1.65 11.13 7.11
CA GLY A 292 1.17 11.84 5.92
C GLY A 292 -0.33 12.01 5.85
N ASN A 293 -0.84 12.76 4.86
CA ASN A 293 -2.26 12.68 4.52
C ASN A 293 -2.40 11.73 3.34
N ASP A 294 -2.61 10.46 3.64
CA ASP A 294 -2.53 9.39 2.65
C ASP A 294 -3.90 9.08 2.04
N THR A 295 -3.88 8.51 0.85
CA THR A 295 -5.07 7.97 0.19
C THR A 295 -4.84 6.51 -0.16
N LEU A 296 -5.50 5.63 0.59
CA LEU A 296 -5.40 4.18 0.46
C LEU A 296 -6.69 3.63 -0.14
N LYS A 297 -6.58 2.76 -1.15
CA LYS A 297 -7.73 2.16 -1.84
C LYS A 297 -7.52 0.67 -2.08
N GLY A 298 -8.30 -0.15 -1.39
CA GLY A 298 -8.29 -1.61 -1.53
C GLY A 298 -8.72 -2.07 -2.93
N GLN A 299 -9.94 -1.70 -3.32
CA GLN A 299 -10.64 -2.13 -4.56
C GLN A 299 -11.29 -3.50 -4.44
N ASP A 300 -10.89 -4.53 -5.19
CA ASP A 300 -11.54 -5.84 -5.16
C ASP A 300 -10.76 -6.74 -4.18
N GLY A 301 -11.31 -7.11 -3.02
CA GLY A 301 -10.50 -7.78 -2.00
C GLY A 301 -11.13 -7.84 -0.64
N ASN A 302 -10.54 -8.62 0.28
CA ASN A 302 -10.74 -8.37 1.72
C ASN A 302 -9.47 -7.69 2.23
N ASP A 303 -9.47 -6.37 2.18
CA ASP A 303 -8.28 -5.55 2.34
C ASP A 303 -8.08 -5.13 3.79
N THR A 304 -6.83 -4.93 4.19
CA THR A 304 -6.48 -4.41 5.52
C THR A 304 -5.68 -3.13 5.38
N MET A 305 -6.21 -2.02 5.89
CA MET A 305 -5.62 -0.68 5.75
C MET A 305 -5.40 0.00 7.10
N PHE A 306 -4.20 0.55 7.28
CA PHE A 306 -3.86 1.43 8.39
C PHE A 306 -3.40 2.78 7.83
N GLY A 307 -4.09 3.88 8.20
CA GLY A 307 -3.73 5.25 7.83
C GLY A 307 -2.41 5.66 8.47
N GLY A 308 -2.45 5.95 9.77
CA GLY A 308 -1.25 6.24 10.54
C GLY A 308 -1.37 7.57 11.26
N THR A 309 -0.56 8.55 10.89
CA THR A 309 -0.67 9.92 11.40
C THR A 309 -0.94 10.87 10.24
N GLY A 310 -1.77 11.88 10.47
CA GLY A 310 -2.23 12.80 9.43
C GLY A 310 -3.67 12.51 8.99
N LEU A 311 -4.21 13.31 8.07
CA LEU A 311 -5.62 13.23 7.68
C LEU A 311 -5.79 12.27 6.51
N ASP A 312 -6.13 11.02 6.81
CA ASP A 312 -6.12 9.93 5.84
C ASP A 312 -7.48 9.71 5.18
N LEU A 313 -7.44 9.17 3.96
CA LEU A 313 -8.60 8.68 3.21
C LEU A 313 -8.43 7.19 2.92
N LEU A 314 -9.22 6.35 3.58
CA LEU A 314 -9.26 4.91 3.38
C LEU A 314 -10.56 4.50 2.69
N LEU A 315 -10.44 3.80 1.57
CA LEU A 315 -11.57 3.24 0.82
C LEU A 315 -11.37 1.73 0.67
N GLY A 316 -12.25 0.92 1.28
CA GLY A 316 -12.26 -0.54 1.22
C GLY A 316 -12.48 -1.02 -0.21
N GLY A 317 -13.73 -0.89 -0.67
CA GLY A 317 -14.12 -1.26 -2.01
C GLY A 317 -15.11 -2.40 -2.00
N ALA A 318 -14.75 -3.54 -2.57
CA ALA A 318 -15.60 -4.71 -2.68
C ALA A 318 -14.99 -5.90 -1.97
N GLY A 319 -15.69 -6.41 -0.96
CA GLY A 319 -15.29 -7.51 -0.09
C GLY A 319 -15.27 -7.03 1.36
N ASN A 320 -14.84 -7.88 2.28
CA ASN A 320 -14.97 -7.62 3.71
C ASN A 320 -13.67 -7.02 4.24
N ASP A 321 -13.63 -5.70 4.36
CA ASP A 321 -12.43 -4.93 4.59
C ASP A 321 -12.20 -4.61 6.08
N THR A 322 -10.96 -4.33 6.45
CA THR A 322 -10.57 -3.86 7.79
C THR A 322 -9.80 -2.55 7.67
N LEU A 323 -10.38 -1.46 8.18
CA LEU A 323 -9.86 -0.10 8.04
C LEU A 323 -9.58 0.50 9.42
N ALA A 324 -8.38 1.06 9.61
CA ALA A 324 -8.01 1.79 10.82
C ALA A 324 -7.37 3.14 10.46
N GLY A 325 -8.00 4.26 10.85
CA GLY A 325 -7.46 5.61 10.66
C GLY A 325 -6.22 5.86 11.52
N ASN A 326 -6.36 5.56 12.82
CA ASN A 326 -5.38 5.70 13.90
C ASN A 326 -5.34 7.10 14.54
N GLU A 327 -4.47 8.01 14.11
CA GLU A 327 -4.33 9.34 14.70
C GLU A 327 -4.80 10.44 13.73
N ASP A 328 -5.40 11.50 14.27
CA ASP A 328 -5.96 12.64 13.52
C ASP A 328 -7.34 12.33 12.89
N ALA A 329 -7.92 13.31 12.19
CA ALA A 329 -9.32 13.27 11.74
C ALA A 329 -9.43 12.66 10.33
N ASP A 330 -9.79 11.37 10.29
CA ASP A 330 -9.73 10.53 9.10
C ASP A 330 -11.09 10.36 8.41
N LEU A 331 -11.04 9.90 7.16
CA LEU A 331 -12.21 9.49 6.39
C LEU A 331 -12.10 8.01 5.98
N LEU A 332 -12.96 7.18 6.54
CA LEU A 332 -13.04 5.75 6.25
C LEU A 332 -14.36 5.42 5.54
N ARG A 333 -14.28 4.61 4.48
CA ARG A 333 -15.45 4.01 3.80
C ARG A 333 -15.19 2.53 3.54
N GLY A 334 -16.04 1.65 4.07
CA GLY A 334 -16.00 0.22 3.75
C GLY A 334 -16.45 -0.05 2.31
N GLU A 335 -17.53 0.62 1.91
CA GLU A 335 -18.20 0.48 0.60
C GLU A 335 -19.08 -0.77 0.51
N ALA A 336 -18.59 -1.92 0.04
CA ALA A 336 -19.43 -3.09 -0.18
C ALA A 336 -18.84 -4.38 0.40
N GLY A 337 -19.48 -4.93 1.42
CA GLY A 337 -19.09 -6.14 2.12
C GLY A 337 -19.37 -5.98 3.61
N ASP A 338 -19.04 -7.00 4.41
CA ASP A 338 -19.15 -6.86 5.87
C ASP A 338 -17.82 -6.31 6.41
N ASP A 339 -17.77 -5.01 6.68
CA ASP A 339 -16.54 -4.27 6.94
C ASP A 339 -16.29 -4.01 8.45
N ASP A 340 -15.02 -3.87 8.84
CA ASP A 340 -14.58 -3.49 10.21
C ASP A 340 -13.80 -2.17 10.16
N LEU A 341 -14.42 -1.10 10.64
CA LEU A 341 -13.89 0.26 10.60
C LEU A 341 -13.58 0.77 12.02
N ASN A 342 -12.40 1.36 12.20
CA ASN A 342 -11.96 2.00 13.44
C ASN A 342 -11.31 3.36 13.15
N GLY A 343 -11.91 4.45 13.63
CA GLY A 343 -11.39 5.82 13.42
C GLY A 343 -10.11 6.03 14.21
N GLY A 344 -10.16 5.78 15.51
CA GLY A 344 -9.01 5.84 16.41
C GLY A 344 -9.09 7.08 17.28
N SER A 345 -8.26 8.09 17.03
CA SER A 345 -8.31 9.35 17.75
C SER A 345 -8.37 10.51 16.77
N GLY A 346 -9.34 11.39 16.92
CA GLY A 346 -9.65 12.38 15.88
C GLY A 346 -11.14 12.67 15.87
N ASP A 347 -11.56 13.67 15.11
CA ASP A 347 -12.99 13.83 14.82
C ASP A 347 -13.22 13.15 13.46
N ASP A 348 -13.54 11.85 13.46
CA ASP A 348 -13.49 10.99 12.29
C ASP A 348 -14.81 10.93 11.52
N TYR A 349 -14.74 10.61 10.22
CA TYR A 349 -15.89 10.30 9.39
C TYR A 349 -15.83 8.84 8.94
N LEU A 350 -16.82 8.05 9.34
CA LEU A 350 -16.89 6.61 9.06
C LEU A 350 -18.21 6.24 8.37
N ASN A 351 -18.13 5.43 7.32
CA ASN A 351 -19.29 4.96 6.56
C ASN A 351 -19.09 3.47 6.23
N GLY A 352 -19.93 2.59 6.79
CA GLY A 352 -19.90 1.16 6.52
C GLY A 352 -20.21 0.88 5.05
N GLY A 353 -21.45 1.15 4.64
CA GLY A 353 -21.85 1.08 3.24
C GLY A 353 -22.94 0.05 3.03
N THR A 354 -22.62 -1.07 2.38
CA THR A 354 -23.59 -2.18 2.24
C THR A 354 -22.99 -3.44 2.81
N GLY A 355 -23.71 -4.11 3.72
CA GLY A 355 -23.27 -5.33 4.38
C GLY A 355 -23.48 -5.21 5.89
N GLU A 356 -23.20 -6.27 6.65
CA GLU A 356 -23.34 -6.20 8.12
C GLU A 356 -22.04 -5.65 8.73
N ASP A 357 -21.97 -4.32 8.92
CA ASP A 357 -20.74 -3.62 9.26
C ASP A 357 -20.49 -3.50 10.77
N GLN A 358 -19.22 -3.42 11.15
CA GLN A 358 -18.76 -3.04 12.49
C GLN A 358 -17.98 -1.73 12.40
N VAL A 359 -18.49 -0.68 13.06
CA VAL A 359 -17.87 0.65 13.00
C VAL A 359 -17.65 1.19 14.40
N THR A 360 -16.42 1.61 14.69
CA THR A 360 -16.02 2.25 15.96
C THR A 360 -15.39 3.61 15.66
N GLY A 361 -15.92 4.69 16.22
CA GLY A 361 -15.34 6.04 16.11
C GLY A 361 -14.02 6.13 16.86
N GLY A 362 -14.07 5.97 18.18
CA GLY A 362 -12.89 5.97 19.03
C GLY A 362 -12.88 7.17 19.97
N ALA A 363 -11.94 8.09 19.83
CA ALA A 363 -11.83 9.26 20.69
C ALA A 363 -11.89 10.55 19.88
N GLY A 364 -12.84 11.42 20.20
CA GLY A 364 -13.14 12.67 19.51
C GLY A 364 -14.62 12.68 19.11
N ASN A 365 -15.04 13.67 18.32
CA ASN A 365 -16.44 13.81 17.96
C ASN A 365 -16.66 13.24 16.56
N ASP A 366 -17.11 11.99 16.52
CA ASP A 366 -17.14 11.19 15.31
C ASP A 366 -18.47 11.30 14.57
N SER A 367 -18.43 11.07 13.26
CA SER A 367 -19.60 10.99 12.38
C SER A 367 -19.67 9.62 11.74
N ILE A 368 -20.58 8.77 12.24
CA ILE A 368 -20.68 7.36 11.90
C ILE A 368 -22.00 7.06 11.16
N TYR A 369 -21.90 6.30 10.07
CA TYR A 369 -23.02 5.89 9.23
C TYR A 369 -22.92 4.39 8.90
N GLY A 370 -23.95 3.61 9.23
CA GLY A 370 -24.08 2.21 8.82
C GLY A 370 -24.52 2.06 7.35
N GLU A 371 -25.62 2.74 7.02
CA GLU A 371 -26.30 2.80 5.71
C GLU A 371 -27.28 1.65 5.42
N GLU A 372 -26.85 0.53 4.83
CA GLU A 372 -27.74 -0.60 4.49
C GLU A 372 -27.33 -1.87 5.24
N ASP A 373 -28.32 -2.71 5.58
CA ASP A 373 -28.19 -3.97 6.34
C ASP A 373 -27.94 -3.75 7.85
N ALA A 374 -27.72 -4.82 8.61
CA ALA A 374 -27.78 -4.78 10.07
C ALA A 374 -26.40 -4.51 10.68
N ASP A 375 -26.20 -3.30 11.18
CA ASP A 375 -24.89 -2.80 11.57
C ASP A 375 -24.67 -2.78 13.08
N ARG A 376 -23.40 -2.76 13.47
CA ARG A 376 -22.96 -2.51 14.84
C ARG A 376 -22.07 -1.27 14.89
N LEU A 377 -22.63 -0.20 15.45
CA LEU A 377 -22.00 1.11 15.49
C LEU A 377 -21.67 1.53 16.93
N VAL A 378 -20.48 2.07 17.13
CA VAL A 378 -19.97 2.52 18.43
C VAL A 378 -19.33 3.90 18.26
N GLY A 379 -19.86 4.92 18.94
CA GLY A 379 -19.28 6.27 19.00
C GLY A 379 -17.92 6.25 19.69
N GLY A 380 -17.92 6.20 21.02
CA GLY A 380 -16.70 6.10 21.82
C GLY A 380 -16.61 7.21 22.86
N ASP A 381 -15.47 7.88 22.93
CA ASP A 381 -15.25 9.03 23.81
C ASP A 381 -15.47 10.32 23.00
N GLY A 382 -16.46 11.15 23.31
CA GLY A 382 -16.70 12.44 22.65
C GLY A 382 -18.16 12.67 22.31
N ASP A 383 -18.52 13.85 21.78
CA ASP A 383 -19.91 14.12 21.41
C ASP A 383 -20.18 13.59 19.98
N ASP A 384 -20.67 12.36 19.86
CA ASP A 384 -20.74 11.63 18.58
C ASP A 384 -22.06 11.81 17.84
N PHE A 385 -22.00 11.69 16.51
CA PHE A 385 -23.18 11.53 15.66
C PHE A 385 -23.16 10.15 15.02
N VAL A 386 -24.14 9.30 15.35
CA VAL A 386 -24.25 7.94 14.84
C VAL A 386 -25.61 7.71 14.20
N ARG A 387 -25.60 7.15 12.98
CA ARG A 387 -26.80 6.83 12.20
C ARG A 387 -26.72 5.40 11.67
N GLY A 388 -27.62 4.53 12.13
CA GLY A 388 -27.82 3.16 11.67
C GLY A 388 -28.10 3.10 10.18
N GLY A 389 -29.33 3.42 9.78
CA GLY A 389 -29.71 3.48 8.37
C GLY A 389 -30.90 2.59 8.09
N ALA A 390 -30.72 1.54 7.29
CA ALA A 390 -31.75 0.57 6.99
C ALA A 390 -31.29 -0.81 7.43
N GLY A 391 -31.89 -1.38 8.46
CA GLY A 391 -31.34 -2.57 9.09
C GLY A 391 -31.93 -2.76 10.47
N ASP A 392 -31.66 -3.90 11.12
CA ASP A 392 -31.92 -4.00 12.56
C ASP A 392 -30.59 -3.68 13.26
N ASP A 393 -30.33 -2.40 13.55
CA ASP A 393 -29.01 -1.89 13.93
C ASP A 393 -28.78 -1.90 15.45
N VAL A 394 -27.50 -1.98 15.85
CA VAL A 394 -27.07 -1.82 17.24
C VAL A 394 -26.14 -0.63 17.35
N VAL A 395 -26.60 0.43 18.03
CA VAL A 395 -25.91 1.71 18.14
C VAL A 395 -25.58 2.02 19.60
N LEU A 396 -24.30 2.29 19.89
CA LEU A 396 -23.81 2.67 21.22
C LEU A 396 -23.09 4.01 21.16
N GLY A 397 -23.48 4.99 21.96
CA GLY A 397 -22.78 6.28 22.10
C GLY A 397 -21.52 6.17 22.97
N ASN A 398 -21.71 5.73 24.22
CA ASN A 398 -20.73 5.64 25.31
C ASN A 398 -20.52 6.94 26.09
N GLU A 399 -19.35 7.60 26.03
CA GLU A 399 -19.06 8.78 26.84
C GLU A 399 -19.23 10.05 26.01
N GLY A 400 -20.15 10.95 26.37
CA GLY A 400 -20.31 12.23 25.70
C GLY A 400 -21.78 12.56 25.44
N ASN A 401 -22.05 13.72 24.83
CA ASN A 401 -23.44 14.09 24.52
C ASN A 401 -23.77 13.65 23.10
N ASP A 402 -24.26 12.42 22.97
CA ASP A 402 -24.36 11.76 21.68
C ASP A 402 -25.68 12.03 20.96
N THR A 403 -25.65 11.96 19.64
CA THR A 403 -26.85 11.95 18.79
C THR A 403 -26.92 10.63 18.04
N LEU A 404 -27.84 9.77 18.44
CA LEU A 404 -28.01 8.42 17.89
C LEU A 404 -29.33 8.32 17.10
N ARG A 405 -29.28 7.70 15.92
CA ARG A 405 -30.46 7.45 15.06
C ARG A 405 -30.45 6.03 14.51
N GLY A 406 -31.54 5.29 14.70
CA GLY A 406 -31.75 3.98 14.09
C GLY A 406 -32.18 4.09 12.62
N ASP A 407 -33.18 4.93 12.36
CA ASP A 407 -33.86 5.14 11.08
C ASP A 407 -34.84 4.01 10.67
N ASP A 408 -34.53 3.12 9.72
CA ASP A 408 -35.46 2.09 9.23
C ASP A 408 -35.08 0.70 9.77
N GLY A 409 -35.98 0.03 10.50
CA GLY A 409 -35.82 -1.34 10.99
C GLY A 409 -35.97 -1.42 12.50
N ASN A 410 -35.64 -2.54 13.15
CA ASN A 410 -35.84 -2.66 14.61
C ASN A 410 -34.50 -2.47 15.30
N ASP A 411 -34.27 -1.26 15.78
CA ASP A 411 -32.95 -0.82 16.22
C ASP A 411 -32.79 -0.87 17.74
N ALA A 412 -31.56 -1.09 18.21
CA ALA A 412 -31.19 -1.02 19.61
C ALA A 412 -30.19 0.13 19.82
N LEU A 413 -30.63 1.20 20.48
CA LEU A 413 -29.85 2.41 20.74
C LEU A 413 -29.55 2.53 22.24
N ILE A 414 -28.27 2.69 22.58
CA ILE A 414 -27.80 2.91 23.95
C ILE A 414 -26.97 4.20 23.95
N GLY A 415 -27.44 5.23 24.65
CA GLY A 415 -26.75 6.51 24.82
C GLY A 415 -25.43 6.33 25.58
N GLY A 416 -25.53 6.08 26.88
CA GLY A 416 -24.37 5.79 27.72
C GLY A 416 -24.31 6.75 28.90
N ALA A 417 -23.30 7.60 28.92
CA ALA A 417 -23.07 8.59 29.95
C ALA A 417 -23.08 10.00 29.34
N ASP A 418 -23.52 10.98 30.14
CA ASP A 418 -23.79 12.37 29.74
C ASP A 418 -25.11 12.51 28.95
N ASP A 419 -25.44 13.71 28.45
CA ASP A 419 -26.80 14.05 28.02
C ASP A 419 -27.04 13.65 26.55
N ASP A 420 -27.78 12.57 26.30
CA ASP A 420 -27.92 11.98 24.96
C ASP A 420 -29.24 12.33 24.24
N MET A 421 -29.21 12.26 22.90
CA MET A 421 -30.39 12.33 22.04
C MET A 421 -30.52 11.10 21.16
N LEU A 422 -31.54 10.28 21.42
CA LEU A 422 -31.81 9.02 20.72
C LEU A 422 -33.11 9.12 19.90
N SER A 423 -33.09 8.61 18.66
CA SER A 423 -34.26 8.48 17.79
C SER A 423 -34.30 7.09 17.16
N GLY A 424 -35.32 6.29 17.46
CA GLY A 424 -35.53 4.96 16.87
C GLY A 424 -35.82 5.06 15.38
N GLY A 425 -36.98 5.57 15.01
CA GLY A 425 -37.34 5.81 13.62
C GLY A 425 -38.57 5.02 13.21
N ASN A 426 -38.48 4.21 12.16
CA ASN A 426 -39.51 3.29 11.71
C ASN A 426 -39.14 1.88 12.16
N GLY A 427 -39.88 1.25 13.06
CA GLY A 427 -39.31 0.07 13.70
C GLY A 427 -40.14 -0.57 14.78
N ASN A 428 -39.48 -1.35 15.61
CA ASN A 428 -39.90 -1.61 16.98
C ASN A 428 -38.61 -1.52 17.77
N ASP A 429 -38.33 -0.32 18.25
CA ASP A 429 -36.98 0.05 18.64
C ASP A 429 -36.78 -0.08 20.15
N GLU A 430 -35.56 -0.40 20.58
CA GLU A 430 -35.15 -0.43 21.98
C GLU A 430 -34.21 0.75 22.24
N LEU A 431 -34.65 1.72 23.03
CA LEU A 431 -33.89 2.92 23.36
C LEU A 431 -33.57 2.96 24.86
N GLN A 432 -32.29 3.08 25.18
CA GLN A 432 -31.78 3.26 26.55
C GLN A 432 -30.91 4.52 26.61
N GLY A 433 -31.34 5.53 27.39
CA GLY A 433 -30.57 6.76 27.62
C GLY A 433 -29.31 6.48 28.42
N GLY A 434 -29.45 6.24 29.72
CA GLY A 434 -28.34 5.81 30.58
C GLY A 434 -28.15 6.76 31.75
N ASP A 435 -26.93 7.25 31.93
CA ASP A 435 -26.58 8.24 32.96
C ASP A 435 -26.59 9.65 32.34
N GLY A 436 -27.64 10.44 32.48
CA GLY A 436 -27.66 11.76 31.85
C GLY A 436 -29.02 12.41 31.86
N ASP A 437 -29.13 13.65 31.38
CA ASP A 437 -30.43 14.23 31.05
C ASP A 437 -30.77 13.92 29.57
N ASP A 438 -31.38 12.76 29.33
CA ASP A 438 -31.54 12.20 27.98
C ASP A 438 -32.88 12.58 27.30
N THR A 439 -32.87 12.60 25.97
CA THR A 439 -34.06 12.75 25.12
C THR A 439 -34.23 11.55 24.20
N LEU A 440 -35.29 10.76 24.38
CA LEU A 440 -35.58 9.57 23.57
C LEU A 440 -36.86 9.75 22.76
N LEU A 441 -36.78 9.44 21.47
CA LEU A 441 -37.90 9.46 20.51
C LEU A 441 -38.03 8.06 19.89
N GLY A 442 -39.10 7.33 20.19
CA GLY A 442 -39.37 5.99 19.62
C GLY A 442 -39.59 6.08 18.11
N GLY A 443 -40.74 6.64 17.70
CA GLY A 443 -41.04 6.92 16.30
C GLY A 443 -42.30 6.19 15.84
N ASP A 444 -42.25 5.59 14.66
CA ASP A 444 -43.30 4.69 14.17
C ASP A 444 -42.95 3.26 14.62
N GLY A 445 -43.76 2.59 15.45
CA GLY A 445 -43.38 1.25 15.86
C GLY A 445 -44.16 0.64 17.01
N ASN A 446 -43.52 -0.27 17.75
CA ASN A 446 -43.90 -0.56 19.13
C ASN A 446 -42.59 -0.53 19.91
N ASP A 447 -42.28 0.63 20.45
CA ASP A 447 -40.94 0.93 20.92
C ASP A 447 -40.82 0.67 22.41
N THR A 448 -39.62 0.37 22.89
CA THR A 448 -39.30 0.22 24.31
C THR A 448 -38.32 1.29 24.72
N LEU A 449 -38.72 2.19 25.61
CA LEU A 449 -37.94 3.35 26.01
C LEU A 449 -37.59 3.29 27.50
N SER A 450 -36.31 3.43 27.83
CA SER A 450 -35.78 3.50 29.20
C SER A 450 -34.88 4.73 29.33
N GLY A 451 -35.25 5.68 30.18
CA GLY A 451 -34.44 6.89 30.38
C GLY A 451 -33.19 6.64 31.22
N GLY A 452 -33.28 5.79 32.25
CA GLY A 452 -32.18 5.59 33.19
C GLY A 452 -32.13 6.67 34.29
N GLU A 453 -30.91 7.02 34.72
CA GLU A 453 -30.67 8.06 35.72
C GLU A 453 -30.84 9.47 35.11
N GLY A 454 -30.77 10.51 35.94
CA GLY A 454 -30.89 11.92 35.47
C GLY A 454 -32.31 12.35 35.07
N ASN A 455 -32.43 13.44 34.30
CA ASN A 455 -33.71 14.07 33.93
C ASN A 455 -34.08 13.82 32.46
N ASN A 456 -34.92 12.82 32.23
CA ASN A 456 -35.16 12.28 30.90
C ASN A 456 -36.50 12.74 30.31
N GLU A 457 -36.54 12.97 29.00
CA GLU A 457 -37.75 13.21 28.20
C GLU A 457 -37.97 12.06 27.21
N LEU A 458 -39.11 11.38 27.31
CA LEU A 458 -39.44 10.21 26.48
C LEU A 458 -40.70 10.51 25.65
N THR A 459 -40.62 10.22 24.35
CA THR A 459 -41.75 10.30 23.40
C THR A 459 -41.84 8.98 22.64
N GLY A 460 -42.97 8.28 22.75
CA GLY A 460 -43.19 6.97 22.12
C GLY A 460 -43.43 7.10 20.62
N GLY A 461 -44.37 7.96 20.24
CA GLY A 461 -44.75 8.18 18.84
C GLY A 461 -45.99 7.39 18.43
N GLU A 462 -45.99 6.85 17.22
CA GLU A 462 -47.11 6.06 16.69
C GLU A 462 -46.87 4.59 17.01
N GLY A 463 -47.66 4.00 17.90
CA GLY A 463 -47.37 2.64 18.27
C GLY A 463 -48.17 2.12 19.44
N ALA A 464 -47.80 0.92 19.89
CA ALA A 464 -48.12 0.46 21.24
C ALA A 464 -46.81 0.36 22.00
N ASP A 465 -46.42 1.47 22.63
CA ASP A 465 -45.07 1.65 23.15
C ASP A 465 -44.97 1.21 24.61
N GLN A 466 -43.79 0.80 25.03
CA GLN A 466 -43.46 0.45 26.41
C GLN A 466 -42.50 1.49 26.98
N PHE A 467 -42.97 2.24 27.98
CA PHE A 467 -42.12 3.13 28.77
C PHE A 467 -41.68 2.42 30.05
N ASN A 468 -40.38 2.17 30.17
CA ASN A 468 -39.77 1.61 31.37
C ASN A 468 -39.35 2.75 32.31
N PHE A 469 -40.06 2.87 33.43
CA PHE A 469 -39.67 3.82 34.47
C PHE A 469 -38.76 3.12 35.47
N ASP A 470 -37.45 3.40 35.36
CA ASP A 470 -36.37 2.65 36.02
C ASP A 470 -35.48 3.47 36.96
N GLY A 471 -35.70 4.77 37.08
CA GLY A 471 -34.91 5.64 37.96
C GLY A 471 -35.15 7.12 37.69
N GLY A 472 -34.25 7.96 38.23
CA GLY A 472 -34.17 9.38 37.85
C GLY A 472 -35.47 10.21 37.96
N ILE A 473 -35.54 11.22 37.09
CA ILE A 473 -36.72 12.06 36.86
C ILE A 473 -37.10 11.89 35.39
N THR A 474 -38.26 11.31 35.10
CA THR A 474 -38.69 11.03 33.74
C THR A 474 -39.93 11.85 33.40
N THR A 475 -39.98 12.42 32.20
CA THR A 475 -41.17 13.04 31.61
C THR A 475 -41.57 12.26 30.38
N ILE A 476 -42.78 11.68 30.38
CA ILE A 476 -43.38 11.07 29.19
C ILE A 476 -44.31 12.09 28.54
N VAL A 477 -44.10 12.36 27.25
CA VAL A 477 -44.70 13.48 26.53
C VAL A 477 -46.04 13.12 25.88
N ASP A 478 -46.23 11.87 25.44
CA ASP A 478 -47.32 11.50 24.53
C ASP A 478 -48.04 10.17 24.84
N LEU A 479 -47.94 9.66 26.07
CA LEU A 479 -48.56 8.39 26.50
C LEU A 479 -50.01 8.21 26.00
N ASP A 480 -50.23 7.24 25.09
CA ASP A 480 -51.54 6.79 24.65
C ASP A 480 -52.09 5.70 25.58
N LEU A 481 -53.05 6.08 26.42
CA LEU A 481 -53.67 5.19 27.41
C LEU A 481 -54.45 4.00 26.81
N ASP A 482 -54.76 4.01 25.51
CA ASP A 482 -55.45 2.91 24.84
C ASP A 482 -54.48 1.85 24.25
N LEU A 483 -53.20 2.21 24.03
CA LEU A 483 -52.22 1.37 23.33
C LEU A 483 -50.98 1.08 24.19
N ASP A 484 -50.44 2.10 24.86
CA ASP A 484 -49.13 2.04 25.49
C ASP A 484 -49.14 1.27 26.81
N VAL A 485 -47.94 0.87 27.20
CA VAL A 485 -47.62 0.21 28.45
C VAL A 485 -46.66 1.10 29.24
N LEU A 486 -46.95 1.28 30.52
CA LEU A 486 -46.04 1.88 31.49
C LEU A 486 -45.56 0.79 32.45
N ASP A 487 -44.30 0.40 32.34
CA ASP A 487 -43.66 -0.52 33.28
C ASP A 487 -43.05 0.27 34.44
N THR A 488 -43.50 -0.05 35.66
CA THR A 488 -43.01 0.58 36.91
C THR A 488 -42.35 -0.44 37.84
N SER A 489 -42.11 -1.65 37.34
CA SER A 489 -41.68 -2.80 38.14
C SER A 489 -40.30 -2.65 38.79
N SER A 490 -39.44 -1.82 38.21
CA SER A 490 -38.09 -1.53 38.68
C SER A 490 -38.03 -0.48 39.80
N VAL A 491 -39.12 0.27 40.05
CA VAL A 491 -39.13 1.40 41.00
C VAL A 491 -39.73 1.02 42.35
N LEU A 492 -38.97 1.27 43.42
CA LEU A 492 -39.36 0.90 44.77
C LEU A 492 -40.65 1.62 45.19
N GLY A 493 -41.68 0.87 45.61
CA GLY A 493 -42.90 1.47 46.17
C GLY A 493 -43.99 1.75 45.14
N LEU A 494 -43.78 1.38 43.87
CA LEU A 494 -44.79 1.39 42.80
C LEU A 494 -45.33 -0.02 42.50
N ASP A 495 -45.17 -0.96 43.44
CA ASP A 495 -45.46 -2.39 43.28
C ASP A 495 -46.96 -2.79 43.13
N THR A 496 -47.90 -1.84 43.15
CA THR A 496 -49.34 -2.10 42.96
C THR A 496 -50.05 -0.88 42.38
N ALA A 497 -51.14 -1.09 41.64
CA ALA A 497 -51.99 0.01 41.17
C ALA A 497 -52.45 0.96 42.30
N LEU A 498 -52.62 0.45 43.54
CA LEU A 498 -52.99 1.26 44.70
C LEU A 498 -51.83 2.12 45.21
N SER A 499 -50.59 1.62 45.18
CA SER A 499 -49.42 2.40 45.58
C SER A 499 -49.09 3.46 44.53
N ILE A 500 -49.20 3.12 43.24
CA ILE A 500 -49.07 4.09 42.13
C ILE A 500 -50.07 5.24 42.31
N LEU A 501 -51.38 4.95 42.38
CA LEU A 501 -52.42 5.97 42.58
C LEU A 501 -52.27 6.75 43.90
N GLY A 502 -51.69 6.11 44.92
CA GLY A 502 -51.39 6.73 46.21
C GLY A 502 -50.20 7.70 46.16
N SER A 503 -49.30 7.50 45.21
CA SER A 503 -48.12 8.33 44.94
C SER A 503 -48.34 9.38 43.85
N THR A 504 -49.48 9.36 43.15
CA THR A 504 -49.81 10.33 42.11
C THR A 504 -50.30 11.68 42.68
N THR A 505 -49.80 12.77 42.14
CA THR A 505 -50.27 14.14 42.39
C THR A 505 -50.56 14.88 41.09
N VAL A 506 -51.59 15.71 41.09
CA VAL A 506 -51.96 16.51 39.90
C VAL A 506 -51.22 17.85 39.96
N VAL A 507 -50.43 18.16 38.93
CA VAL A 507 -49.64 19.39 38.82
C VAL A 507 -50.01 20.12 37.53
N GLY A 508 -50.94 21.07 37.63
CA GLY A 508 -51.44 21.77 36.43
C GLY A 508 -52.29 20.83 35.57
N ALA A 509 -51.82 20.53 34.36
CA ALA A 509 -52.43 19.57 33.44
C ALA A 509 -51.78 18.18 33.49
N ASP A 510 -50.67 18.05 34.23
CA ASP A 510 -49.83 16.86 34.26
C ASP A 510 -50.08 16.01 35.52
N LEU A 511 -49.62 14.76 35.50
CA LEU A 511 -49.55 13.87 36.67
C LEU A 511 -48.11 13.58 37.06
N ASP A 512 -47.81 13.79 38.34
CA ASP A 512 -46.52 13.46 38.94
C ASP A 512 -46.70 12.20 39.80
N ILE A 513 -45.90 11.16 39.58
CA ILE A 513 -45.88 9.91 40.33
C ILE A 513 -44.53 9.81 41.05
N LEU A 514 -44.54 9.83 42.39
CA LEU A 514 -43.32 9.79 43.20
C LEU A 514 -42.97 8.36 43.63
N GLY A 515 -41.79 7.88 43.22
CA GLY A 515 -41.20 6.62 43.66
C GLY A 515 -40.77 6.67 45.12
N GLY A 516 -40.74 5.50 45.77
CA GLY A 516 -40.30 5.33 47.16
C GLY A 516 -38.79 5.46 47.36
N ASP A 517 -38.01 5.36 46.28
CA ASP A 517 -36.58 5.67 46.20
C ASP A 517 -36.30 7.16 45.98
N GLY A 518 -37.31 7.95 45.63
CA GLY A 518 -37.20 9.39 45.36
C GLY A 518 -37.22 9.76 43.88
N SER A 519 -37.33 8.78 42.98
CA SER A 519 -37.57 9.00 41.55
C SER A 519 -38.91 9.69 41.29
N LEU A 520 -39.03 10.39 40.16
CA LEU A 520 -40.22 11.15 39.79
C LEU A 520 -40.59 10.90 38.33
N LEU A 521 -41.78 10.37 38.09
CA LEU A 521 -42.35 10.26 36.75
C LEU A 521 -43.41 11.35 36.53
N THR A 522 -43.30 12.11 35.45
CA THR A 522 -44.28 13.11 35.00
C THR A 522 -44.95 12.64 33.72
N LEU A 523 -46.27 12.51 33.73
CA LEU A 523 -47.07 12.22 32.53
C LEU A 523 -47.70 13.52 32.03
N LYS A 524 -47.28 13.96 30.84
CA LYS A 524 -47.75 15.22 30.23
C LYS A 524 -49.19 15.10 29.73
N ASP A 525 -50.01 16.10 30.05
CA ASP A 525 -51.39 16.22 29.56
C ASP A 525 -52.32 15.00 29.85
N VAL A 526 -51.95 14.13 30.79
CA VAL A 526 -52.78 13.00 31.26
C VAL A 526 -53.61 13.44 32.47
N THR A 527 -54.91 13.09 32.52
CA THR A 527 -55.73 13.38 33.71
C THR A 527 -55.79 12.21 34.67
N ILE A 528 -55.92 12.48 35.98
CA ILE A 528 -56.03 11.43 37.01
C ILE A 528 -57.24 10.50 36.80
N LEU A 529 -58.28 10.97 36.10
CA LEU A 529 -59.44 10.15 35.81
C LEU A 529 -59.12 9.14 34.70
N ASP A 530 -58.45 9.61 33.65
CA ASP A 530 -58.07 8.77 32.52
C ASP A 530 -57.01 7.75 32.97
N PHE A 531 -56.02 8.19 33.75
CA PHE A 531 -55.00 7.31 34.31
C PHE A 531 -55.56 6.26 35.30
N ALA A 532 -56.63 6.57 36.04
CA ALA A 532 -57.24 5.61 36.96
C ALA A 532 -57.94 4.43 36.25
N ASP A 533 -58.32 4.62 34.98
CA ASP A 533 -58.91 3.59 34.12
C ASP A 533 -57.85 2.95 33.18
N PHE A 534 -56.59 3.40 33.24
CA PHE A 534 -55.48 2.87 32.44
C PHE A 534 -55.15 1.43 32.83
N LEU A 535 -55.18 0.53 31.85
CA LEU A 535 -54.94 -0.90 32.04
C LEU A 535 -53.53 -1.33 31.60
N GLY A 536 -52.79 -0.44 30.94
CA GLY A 536 -51.43 -0.68 30.44
C GLY A 536 -50.33 -0.51 31.49
N ILE A 537 -50.66 -0.49 32.79
CA ILE A 537 -49.62 -0.50 33.82
C ILE A 537 -49.13 -1.93 33.98
N ASP A 538 -47.90 -2.21 33.55
CA ASP A 538 -47.21 -3.45 33.93
C ASP A 538 -46.55 -3.26 35.30
N ILE A 539 -46.80 -4.24 36.17
CA ILE A 539 -46.31 -4.28 37.53
C ILE A 539 -45.86 -5.71 37.71
N ASP A 540 -44.57 -5.94 37.88
CA ASP A 540 -44.04 -7.29 38.05
C ASP A 540 -44.67 -7.91 39.32
N LEU A 541 -45.67 -8.77 39.09
CA LEU A 541 -46.33 -9.54 40.12
C LEU A 541 -45.38 -10.66 40.53
N LEU A 542 -44.30 -10.30 41.22
CA LEU A 542 -43.52 -11.20 42.05
C LEU A 542 -44.51 -11.90 42.98
N ASN A 543 -44.84 -13.15 42.61
CA ASN A 543 -45.69 -14.08 43.33
C ASN A 543 -45.55 -13.92 44.84
N SER A 544 -46.40 -13.09 45.44
CA SER A 544 -46.49 -12.96 46.89
C SER A 544 -47.96 -12.75 47.27
N ASP A 545 -48.54 -13.87 47.71
CA ASP A 545 -49.65 -13.94 48.65
C ASP A 545 -50.98 -13.25 48.30
N LEU A 546 -51.74 -13.89 47.41
CA LEU A 546 -53.21 -13.94 47.56
C LEU A 546 -53.68 -15.34 47.96
N GLY A 547 -53.25 -15.75 49.15
CA GLY A 547 -53.99 -16.72 49.94
C GLY A 547 -55.18 -16.07 50.63
N ILE A 548 -56.35 -15.92 49.97
CA ILE A 548 -57.66 -15.82 50.66
C ILE A 548 -58.76 -16.54 49.85
N ILE A 549 -58.98 -17.81 50.24
CA ILE A 549 -60.24 -18.44 50.63
C ILE A 549 -61.56 -17.82 50.10
N SER A 550 -62.33 -18.60 49.34
CA SER A 550 -63.79 -18.62 49.47
C SER A 550 -64.31 -20.05 49.44
N GLY A 551 -64.94 -20.47 50.54
CA GLY A 551 -65.78 -21.66 50.61
C GLY A 551 -67.22 -21.42 50.19
#